data_AF-A0A3D4PZ45-F1
#
_entry.id   AF-A0A3D4PZ45-F1
#
_cell.length_a   1.000
_cell.length_b   1.000
_cell.length_c   1.000
_cell.angle_alpha   90.00
_cell.angle_beta   90.00
_cell.angle_gamma   90.00
#
_symmetry.space_group_name_H-M   'P 1'
#
loop_
_entity.id
_entity.type
_entity.pdbx_description
1 polymer ?
#
loop_
_entity_poly.entity_id
_entity_poly.type
_entity_poly.pdbx_seq_one_letter_code
_entity_poly.pdbx_strand_id
1 'polypeptide(L)'
;MEMKRRTLVWVAVAAIVLIIELGATVGAATGEPFSPVSGWGQTHPIDALTFAIVVVGCVALALVGRFPITAAIIATACYAVFALRDHELGMFLPPMVAIFALAALTRHRVVAILCALVSLAAALIWVAHRAATIVEPGVALLVWVAFGTVFAVFYLGPLLVGEIIRTRSLLREARSSAHAARD
;
A
#
# COMPACT_ATOMS: atom_id res chain seq x y z
N MET A 1 1.69 29.28 -8.53
CA MET A 1 0.42 28.56 -8.84
C MET A 1 0.58 27.04 -8.81
N GLU A 2 1.74 26.50 -9.20
CA GLU A 2 2.01 25.06 -9.29
C GLU A 2 1.93 24.28 -7.96
N MET A 3 2.39 24.87 -6.83
CA MET A 3 2.28 24.22 -5.51
C MET A 3 0.83 23.95 -5.10
N LYS A 4 -0.09 24.90 -5.30
CA LYS A 4 -1.52 24.73 -4.95
C LYS A 4 -2.13 23.56 -5.73
N ARG A 5 -1.78 23.40 -7.01
CA ARG A 5 -2.25 22.30 -7.85
C ARG A 5 -1.76 20.94 -7.33
N ARG A 6 -0.48 20.83 -6.97
CA ARG A 6 0.09 19.57 -6.45
C ARG A 6 -0.56 19.17 -5.12
N THR A 7 -0.80 20.11 -4.21
CA THR A 7 -1.51 19.84 -2.95
C THR A 7 -2.92 19.34 -3.20
N LEU A 8 -3.67 19.99 -4.10
CA LEU A 8 -5.04 19.57 -4.44
C LEU A 8 -5.11 18.15 -5.00
N VAL A 9 -4.14 17.75 -5.84
CA VAL A 9 -4.08 16.38 -6.36
C VAL A 9 -3.91 15.36 -5.22
N TRP A 10 -3.02 15.60 -4.27
CA TRP A 10 -2.82 14.67 -3.15
C TRP A 10 -4.01 14.58 -2.21
N VAL A 11 -4.71 15.70 -1.98
CA VAL A 11 -5.97 15.70 -1.23
C VAL A 11 -7.04 14.87 -1.95
N ALA A 12 -7.16 15.03 -3.27
CA ALA A 12 -8.11 14.24 -4.06
C ALA A 12 -7.76 12.74 -4.05
N VAL A 13 -6.47 12.39 -4.22
CA VAL A 13 -6.00 11.01 -4.12
C VAL A 13 -6.28 10.42 -2.74
N ALA A 14 -5.98 11.16 -1.67
CA ALA A 14 -6.25 10.73 -0.30
C ALA A 14 -7.76 10.47 -0.07
N ALA A 15 -8.62 11.36 -0.58
CA ALA A 15 -10.07 11.20 -0.48
C ALA A 15 -10.58 9.97 -1.25
N ILE A 16 -10.09 9.75 -2.48
CA ILE A 16 -10.46 8.58 -3.28
C ILE A 16 -10.02 7.29 -2.58
N VAL A 17 -8.78 7.24 -2.10
CA VAL A 17 -8.24 6.08 -1.36
C VAL A 17 -9.07 5.83 -0.10
N LEU A 18 -9.38 6.89 0.66
CA LEU A 18 -10.21 6.79 1.86
C LEU A 18 -11.60 6.21 1.56
N ILE A 19 -12.26 6.67 0.50
CA ILE A 19 -13.59 6.18 0.11
C ILE A 19 -13.54 4.69 -0.23
N ILE A 20 -12.55 4.27 -1.03
CA ILE A 20 -12.40 2.86 -1.43
C ILE A 20 -12.13 1.99 -0.22
N GLU A 21 -11.21 2.40 0.64
CA GLU A 21 -10.78 1.62 1.79
C GLU A 21 -11.86 1.54 2.88
N LEU A 22 -12.56 2.65 3.17
CA LEU A 22 -13.72 2.60 4.06
C LEU A 22 -14.83 1.71 3.49
N GLY A 23 -15.07 1.76 2.17
CA GLY A 23 -16.01 0.86 1.51
C GLY A 23 -15.64 -0.61 1.69
N ALA A 24 -14.36 -0.93 1.56
CA ALA A 24 -13.84 -2.28 1.80
C ALA A 24 -13.96 -2.70 3.28
N THR A 25 -13.66 -1.80 4.22
CA THR A 25 -13.80 -2.06 5.67
C THR A 25 -15.25 -2.24 6.08
N VAL A 26 -16.18 -1.43 5.56
CA VAL A 26 -17.63 -1.61 5.78
C VAL A 26 -18.08 -2.94 5.18
N GLY A 27 -17.63 -3.27 3.96
CA GLY A 27 -17.90 -4.55 3.33
C GLY A 27 -17.46 -5.74 4.18
N ALA A 28 -16.27 -5.67 4.78
CA ALA A 28 -15.78 -6.69 5.71
C ALA A 28 -16.58 -6.74 7.03
N ALA A 29 -17.11 -5.61 7.51
CA ALA A 29 -17.91 -5.55 8.73
C ALA A 29 -19.32 -6.11 8.55
N THR A 30 -19.93 -5.95 7.37
CA THR A 30 -21.32 -6.34 7.10
C THR A 30 -21.46 -7.60 6.24
N GLY A 31 -20.39 -8.00 5.55
CA GLY A 31 -20.38 -9.13 4.64
C GLY A 31 -20.08 -10.46 5.32
N GLU A 32 -20.06 -11.52 4.52
CA GLU A 32 -19.57 -12.82 4.96
C GLU A 32 -18.04 -12.76 5.14
N PRO A 33 -17.48 -13.39 6.19
CA PRO A 33 -16.03 -13.44 6.40
C PRO A 33 -15.32 -14.01 5.17
N PHE A 34 -14.19 -13.42 4.82
CA PHE A 34 -13.38 -13.90 3.71
C PHE A 34 -12.76 -15.26 4.05
N SER A 35 -13.37 -16.34 3.56
CA SER A 35 -12.96 -17.73 3.78
C SER A 35 -12.77 -18.48 2.45
N PRO A 36 -11.66 -18.25 1.73
CA PRO A 36 -11.45 -18.80 0.39
C PRO A 36 -11.28 -20.34 0.38
N VAL A 37 -10.90 -20.93 1.51
CA VAL A 37 -10.68 -22.38 1.66
C VAL A 37 -11.12 -22.86 3.04
N SER A 38 -11.43 -24.15 3.17
CA SER A 38 -11.73 -24.75 4.47
C SER A 38 -10.53 -24.68 5.41
N GLY A 39 -10.76 -24.27 6.66
CA GLY A 39 -9.70 -24.12 7.66
C GLY A 39 -8.91 -22.83 7.54
N TRP A 40 -9.35 -21.86 6.72
CA TRP A 40 -8.89 -20.48 6.83
C TRP A 40 -9.37 -19.89 8.17
N GLY A 41 -8.48 -19.25 8.94
CA GLY A 41 -8.81 -18.71 10.27
C GLY A 41 -10.00 -17.73 10.26
N GLN A 42 -10.50 -17.32 11.45
CA GLN A 42 -11.49 -16.23 11.58
C GLN A 42 -10.81 -14.93 11.96
N THR A 43 -11.24 -13.81 11.36
CA THR A 43 -10.60 -12.51 11.57
C THR A 43 -11.12 -11.82 12.80
N HIS A 44 -10.33 -10.89 13.31
CA HIS A 44 -10.78 -10.04 14.39
C HIS A 44 -11.96 -9.17 13.91
N PRO A 45 -13.04 -9.06 14.70
CA PRO A 45 -14.17 -8.21 14.33
C PRO A 45 -13.72 -6.77 14.10
N ILE A 46 -14.36 -6.12 13.12
CA ILE A 46 -14.12 -4.71 12.80
C ILE A 46 -14.70 -3.85 13.93
N ASP A 47 -13.88 -2.96 14.47
CA ASP A 47 -14.28 -2.05 15.54
C ASP A 47 -13.94 -0.58 15.20
N ALA A 48 -14.23 0.33 16.12
CA ALA A 48 -13.95 1.76 15.93
C ALA A 48 -12.45 2.05 15.75
N LEU A 49 -11.57 1.25 16.35
CA LEU A 49 -10.12 1.40 16.18
C LEU A 49 -9.72 1.02 14.75
N THR A 50 -10.30 -0.04 14.17
CA THR A 50 -10.08 -0.42 12.78
C THR A 50 -10.40 0.75 11.84
N PHE A 51 -11.57 1.39 11.99
CA PHE A 51 -11.93 2.56 11.19
C PHE A 51 -10.99 3.74 11.40
N ALA A 52 -10.58 4.01 12.65
CA ALA A 52 -9.63 5.09 12.94
C ALA A 52 -8.28 4.86 12.24
N ILE A 53 -7.77 3.62 12.24
CA ILE A 53 -6.53 3.26 11.55
C ILE A 53 -6.66 3.51 10.04
N VAL A 54 -7.78 3.11 9.44
CA VAL A 54 -8.07 3.32 8.01
C VAL A 54 -8.05 4.81 7.66
N VAL A 55 -8.79 5.60 8.44
CA VAL A 55 -8.86 7.06 8.24
C VAL A 55 -7.48 7.70 8.37
N VAL A 56 -6.71 7.38 9.43
CA VAL A 56 -5.38 7.94 9.65
C VAL A 56 -4.42 7.58 8.53
N GLY A 57 -4.40 6.32 8.10
CA GLY A 57 -3.54 5.83 7.03
C GLY A 57 -3.83 6.53 5.69
N CYS A 58 -5.10 6.70 5.35
CA CYS A 58 -5.51 7.37 4.12
C CYS A 58 -5.27 8.88 4.17
N VAL A 59 -5.61 9.55 5.29
CA VAL A 59 -5.45 11.00 5.45
C VAL A 59 -3.97 11.39 5.43
N ALA A 60 -3.06 10.52 5.88
CA ALA A 60 -1.63 10.75 5.77
C ALA A 60 -1.18 11.03 4.33
N LEU A 61 -1.87 10.48 3.31
CA LEU A 61 -1.56 10.72 1.90
C LEU A 61 -1.72 12.19 1.48
N ALA A 62 -2.61 12.94 2.12
CA ALA A 62 -2.79 14.37 1.86
C ALA A 62 -1.52 15.18 2.19
N LEU A 63 -0.65 14.63 3.04
CA LEU A 63 0.61 15.24 3.45
C LEU A 63 1.77 14.90 2.52
N VAL A 64 1.62 14.00 1.55
CA VAL A 64 2.71 13.52 0.67
C VAL A 64 3.40 14.68 -0.05
N GLY A 65 2.65 15.69 -0.48
CA GLY A 65 3.23 16.84 -1.18
C GLY A 65 4.19 17.68 -0.33
N ARG A 66 4.08 17.63 1.01
CA ARG A 66 4.91 18.41 1.94
C ARG A 66 5.88 17.55 2.75
N PHE A 67 5.43 16.38 3.21
CA PHE A 67 6.17 15.47 4.08
C PHE A 67 6.06 14.02 3.56
N PRO A 68 6.66 13.69 2.40
CA PRO A 68 6.45 12.40 1.73
C PRO A 68 6.93 11.21 2.56
N ILE A 69 8.07 11.33 3.27
CA ILE A 69 8.58 10.27 4.16
C ILE A 69 7.61 10.02 5.32
N THR A 70 7.18 11.09 5.99
CA THR A 70 6.26 10.99 7.14
C THR A 70 4.94 10.36 6.73
N ALA A 71 4.37 10.78 5.60
CA ALA A 71 3.14 10.22 5.06
C ALA A 71 3.28 8.71 4.79
N ALA A 72 4.39 8.29 4.17
CA ALA A 72 4.63 6.88 3.89
C ALA A 72 4.83 6.04 5.16
N ILE A 73 5.58 6.55 6.15
CA ILE A 73 5.77 5.87 7.43
C ILE A 73 4.42 5.69 8.13
N ILE A 74 3.56 6.72 8.18
CA ILE A 74 2.24 6.62 8.81
C ILE A 74 1.37 5.61 8.06
N ALA A 75 1.28 5.69 6.74
CA ALA A 75 0.48 4.77 5.94
C ALA A 75 0.94 3.30 6.11
N THR A 76 2.26 3.05 6.06
CA THR A 76 2.84 1.73 6.27
C THR A 76 2.62 1.23 7.70
N ALA A 77 2.79 2.08 8.72
CA ALA A 77 2.57 1.70 10.12
C ALA A 77 1.10 1.37 10.38
N CYS A 78 0.17 2.18 9.88
CA CYS A 78 -1.26 1.90 9.94
C CYS A 78 -1.59 0.55 9.29
N TYR A 79 -1.04 0.28 8.09
CA TYR A 79 -1.24 -1.01 7.44
C TYR A 79 -0.66 -2.18 8.24
N ALA A 80 0.57 -2.06 8.75
CA ALA A 80 1.18 -3.10 9.55
C ALA A 80 0.38 -3.41 10.81
N VAL A 81 -0.09 -2.37 11.52
CA VAL A 81 -0.97 -2.54 12.69
C VAL A 81 -2.28 -3.21 12.26
N PHE A 82 -2.89 -2.79 11.16
CA PHE A 82 -4.12 -3.35 10.63
C PHE A 82 -3.98 -4.86 10.34
N ALA A 83 -2.92 -5.25 9.63
CA ALA A 83 -2.63 -6.65 9.27
C ALA A 83 -2.28 -7.50 10.50
N LEU A 84 -1.44 -6.99 11.41
CA LEU A 84 -1.03 -7.71 12.62
C LEU A 84 -2.14 -7.84 13.67
N ARG A 85 -3.19 -7.01 13.59
CA ARG A 85 -4.43 -7.14 14.36
C ARG A 85 -5.44 -8.10 13.72
N ASP A 86 -5.08 -8.75 12.62
CA ASP A 86 -5.89 -9.74 11.90
C ASP A 86 -7.22 -9.19 11.36
N HIS A 87 -7.19 -8.01 10.76
CA HIS A 87 -8.34 -7.45 10.02
C HIS A 87 -8.24 -7.76 8.52
N GLU A 88 -9.38 -8.02 7.85
CA GLU A 88 -9.39 -8.55 6.45
C GLU A 88 -9.09 -7.51 5.38
N LEU A 89 -9.86 -6.42 5.32
CA LEU A 89 -9.89 -5.51 4.17
C LEU A 89 -9.98 -4.04 4.62
N GLY A 90 -9.24 -3.15 3.94
CA GLY A 90 -9.35 -1.70 4.18
C GLY A 90 -8.05 -0.91 4.25
N MET A 91 -6.87 -1.49 4.00
CA MET A 91 -5.60 -0.77 4.19
C MET A 91 -4.50 -1.06 3.16
N PHE A 92 -4.85 -1.60 1.98
CA PHE A 92 -3.85 -1.97 0.97
C PHE A 92 -3.34 -0.77 0.16
N LEU A 93 -4.24 0.11 -0.28
CA LEU A 93 -3.96 1.24 -1.15
C LEU A 93 -3.09 2.34 -0.51
N PRO A 94 -3.26 2.73 0.77
CA PRO A 94 -2.44 3.79 1.36
C PRO A 94 -0.93 3.53 1.26
N PRO A 95 -0.39 2.38 1.72
CA PRO A 95 1.04 2.10 1.55
C PRO A 95 1.43 2.00 0.07
N MET A 96 0.60 1.40 -0.81
CA MET A 96 0.88 1.31 -2.24
C MET A 96 1.10 2.68 -2.89
N VAL A 97 0.20 3.63 -2.63
CA VAL A 97 0.27 4.99 -3.17
C VAL A 97 1.47 5.74 -2.60
N ALA A 98 1.74 5.59 -1.29
CA ALA A 98 2.88 6.25 -0.66
C ALA A 98 4.22 5.72 -1.18
N ILE A 99 4.35 4.40 -1.36
CA ILE A 99 5.54 3.75 -1.95
C ILE A 99 5.76 4.26 -3.38
N PHE A 100 4.71 4.26 -4.20
CA PHE A 100 4.76 4.81 -5.56
C PHE A 100 5.22 6.26 -5.56
N ALA A 101 4.63 7.10 -4.70
CA ALA A 101 4.97 8.52 -4.62
C ALA A 101 6.43 8.73 -4.25
N LEU A 102 6.94 7.99 -3.25
CA LEU A 102 8.34 8.07 -2.86
C LEU A 102 9.28 7.64 -3.99
N ALA A 103 8.98 6.54 -4.68
CA ALA A 103 9.82 6.00 -5.75
C ALA A 103 9.80 6.88 -7.01
N ALA A 104 8.62 7.36 -7.42
CA ALA A 104 8.43 8.09 -8.66
C ALA A 104 8.79 9.58 -8.56
N LEU A 105 8.43 10.21 -7.43
CA LEU A 105 8.37 11.68 -7.33
C LEU A 105 9.41 12.26 -6.38
N THR A 106 10.11 11.41 -5.62
CA THR A 106 11.11 11.86 -4.64
C THR A 106 12.44 11.16 -4.87
N ARG A 107 13.48 11.60 -4.14
CA ARG A 107 14.80 10.94 -4.14
C ARG A 107 14.94 9.89 -3.03
N HIS A 108 13.86 9.53 -2.34
CA HIS A 108 13.87 8.69 -1.13
C HIS A 108 13.65 7.20 -1.43
N ARG A 109 14.42 6.64 -2.37
CA ARG A 109 14.29 5.25 -2.82
C ARG A 109 14.42 4.23 -1.69
N VAL A 110 15.39 4.41 -0.81
CA VAL A 110 15.63 3.49 0.32
C VAL A 110 14.41 3.41 1.22
N VAL A 111 13.76 4.55 1.50
CA VAL A 111 12.53 4.59 2.30
C VAL A 111 11.39 3.86 1.59
N ALA A 112 11.23 4.07 0.28
CA ALA A 112 10.21 3.35 -0.51
C ALA A 112 10.39 1.83 -0.44
N ILE A 113 11.64 1.34 -0.56
CA ILE A 113 11.98 -0.08 -0.44
C ILE A 113 11.62 -0.60 0.95
N LEU A 114 12.01 0.12 2.02
CA LEU A 114 11.71 -0.29 3.38
C LEU A 114 10.20 -0.35 3.64
N CYS A 115 9.45 0.67 3.21
CA CYS A 115 7.98 0.68 3.31
C CYS A 115 7.34 -0.51 2.58
N ALA A 116 7.83 -0.84 1.38
CA ALA A 116 7.34 -1.97 0.60
C ALA A 116 7.63 -3.32 1.28
N LEU A 117 8.87 -3.51 1.75
CA LEU A 117 9.28 -4.73 2.44
C LEU A 117 8.56 -4.93 3.78
N VAL A 118 8.36 -3.86 4.55
CA VAL A 118 7.60 -3.91 5.81
C VAL A 118 6.14 -4.26 5.55
N SER A 119 5.52 -3.66 4.53
CA SER A 119 4.14 -3.98 4.17
C SER A 119 4.02 -5.43 3.70
N LEU A 120 4.93 -5.89 2.82
CA LEU A 120 4.94 -7.27 2.37
C LEU A 120 5.14 -8.25 3.54
N ALA A 121 6.08 -7.98 4.45
CA ALA A 121 6.32 -8.82 5.62
C ALA A 121 5.09 -8.90 6.53
N ALA A 122 4.43 -7.77 6.81
CA ALA A 122 3.19 -7.76 7.60
C ALA A 122 2.08 -8.58 6.93
N ALA A 123 1.93 -8.47 5.60
CA ALA A 123 0.98 -9.27 4.83
C ALA A 123 1.27 -10.77 4.88
N LEU A 124 2.54 -11.16 4.76
CA LEU A 124 2.96 -12.56 4.82
C LEU A 124 2.79 -13.14 6.23
N ILE A 125 3.04 -12.36 7.28
CA ILE A 125 2.76 -12.77 8.66
C ILE A 125 1.26 -13.00 8.86
N TRP A 126 0.43 -12.10 8.34
CA TRP A 126 -1.02 -12.27 8.35
C TRP A 126 -1.44 -13.57 7.65
N VAL A 127 -0.96 -13.83 6.43
CA VAL A 127 -1.23 -15.10 5.72
C VAL A 127 -0.74 -16.31 6.52
N ALA A 128 0.44 -16.24 7.11
CA ALA A 128 1.00 -17.33 7.90
C ALA A 128 0.06 -17.71 9.05
N HIS A 129 -0.44 -16.70 9.77
CA HIS A 129 -1.36 -16.91 10.87
C HIS A 129 -2.66 -17.57 10.40
N ARG A 130 -3.21 -17.10 9.27
CA ARG A 130 -4.47 -17.59 8.69
C ARG A 130 -4.40 -18.98 8.08
N ALA A 131 -3.27 -19.31 7.48
CA ALA A 131 -3.04 -20.58 6.81
C ALA A 131 -2.65 -21.70 7.79
N ALA A 132 -2.29 -21.37 9.04
CA ALA A 132 -1.80 -22.33 10.03
C ALA A 132 -2.83 -23.42 10.37
N THR A 133 -4.12 -23.14 10.22
CA THR A 133 -5.22 -24.07 10.51
C THR A 133 -5.67 -24.90 9.30
N ILE A 134 -5.05 -24.72 8.14
CA ILE A 134 -5.34 -25.51 6.93
C ILE A 134 -4.70 -26.89 7.07
N VAL A 135 -5.53 -27.94 7.08
CA VAL A 135 -5.06 -29.32 7.27
C VAL A 135 -4.42 -29.90 6.01
N GLU A 136 -4.93 -29.54 4.83
CA GLU A 136 -4.46 -30.10 3.56
C GLU A 136 -3.20 -29.35 3.04
N PRO A 137 -2.03 -30.02 2.95
CA PRO A 137 -0.76 -29.35 2.61
C PRO A 137 -0.75 -28.71 1.21
N GLY A 138 -1.41 -29.35 0.24
CA GLY A 138 -1.53 -28.81 -1.12
C GLY A 138 -2.30 -27.49 -1.16
N VAL A 139 -3.40 -27.41 -0.40
CA VAL A 139 -4.21 -26.19 -0.28
C VAL A 139 -3.42 -25.10 0.44
N ALA A 140 -2.71 -25.44 1.53
CA ALA A 140 -1.87 -24.48 2.25
C ALA A 140 -0.78 -23.88 1.34
N LEU A 141 -0.12 -24.70 0.51
CA LEU A 141 0.86 -24.24 -0.46
C LEU A 141 0.24 -23.30 -1.51
N LEU A 142 -0.93 -23.64 -2.05
CA LEU A 142 -1.63 -22.81 -3.04
C LEU A 142 -2.01 -21.44 -2.45
N VAL A 143 -2.48 -21.41 -1.21
CA VAL A 143 -2.78 -20.18 -0.47
C VAL A 143 -1.54 -19.30 -0.36
N TRP A 144 -0.41 -19.86 0.08
CA TRP A 144 0.85 -19.14 0.18
C TRP A 144 1.30 -18.54 -1.15
N VAL A 145 1.23 -19.31 -2.24
CA VAL A 145 1.61 -18.85 -3.58
C VAL A 145 0.67 -17.75 -4.07
N ALA A 146 -0.65 -17.95 -3.92
CA ALA A 146 -1.66 -17.00 -4.38
C ALA A 146 -1.56 -15.66 -3.65
N PHE A 147 -1.67 -15.66 -2.32
CA PHE A 147 -1.60 -14.42 -1.54
C PHE A 147 -0.20 -13.80 -1.55
N GLY A 148 0.85 -14.63 -1.47
CA GLY A 148 2.22 -14.15 -1.54
C GLY A 148 2.51 -13.41 -2.85
N THR A 149 2.03 -13.93 -3.97
CA THR A 149 2.16 -13.28 -5.28
C THR A 149 1.36 -11.99 -5.36
N VAL A 150 0.09 -12.00 -4.92
CA VAL A 150 -0.75 -10.79 -4.91
C VAL A 150 -0.13 -9.69 -4.05
N PHE A 151 0.33 -10.01 -2.83
CA PHE A 151 0.96 -9.02 -1.96
C PHE A 151 2.30 -8.53 -2.47
N ALA A 152 3.11 -9.41 -3.09
CA ALA A 152 4.33 -8.99 -3.76
C ALA A 152 4.03 -7.99 -4.90
N VAL A 153 3.02 -8.27 -5.73
CA VAL A 153 2.57 -7.34 -6.78
C VAL A 153 2.06 -6.04 -6.19
N PHE A 154 1.26 -6.10 -5.12
CA PHE A 154 0.71 -4.90 -4.48
C PHE A 154 1.81 -4.01 -3.90
N TYR A 155 2.85 -4.53 -3.26
CA TYR A 155 3.85 -3.67 -2.60
C TYR A 155 5.12 -3.42 -3.41
N LEU A 156 5.57 -4.40 -4.20
CA LEU A 156 6.76 -4.25 -5.04
C LEU A 156 6.41 -3.67 -6.42
N GLY A 157 5.18 -3.87 -6.90
CA GLY A 157 4.70 -3.32 -8.17
C GLY A 157 4.75 -1.79 -8.20
N PRO A 158 4.12 -1.07 -7.25
CA PRO A 158 4.17 0.39 -7.18
C PRO A 158 5.59 0.95 -7.06
N LEU A 159 6.47 0.25 -6.31
CA LEU A 159 7.89 0.58 -6.22
C LEU A 159 8.57 0.48 -7.60
N LEU A 160 8.38 -0.62 -8.31
CA LEU A 160 8.96 -0.85 -9.63
C LEU A 160 8.45 0.16 -10.65
N VAL A 161 7.13 0.36 -10.72
CA VAL A 161 6.50 1.34 -11.61
C VAL A 161 7.02 2.74 -11.32
N GLY A 162 7.18 3.10 -10.03
CA GLY A 162 7.71 4.39 -9.65
C GLY A 162 9.16 4.59 -10.10
N GLU A 163 10.03 3.60 -9.92
CA GLU A 163 11.42 3.66 -10.40
C GLU A 163 11.51 3.73 -11.93
N ILE A 164 10.61 3.05 -12.66
CA ILE A 164 10.52 3.15 -14.13
C ILE A 164 10.17 4.58 -14.54
N ILE A 165 9.14 5.18 -13.93
CA ILE A 165 8.72 6.55 -14.23
C ILE A 165 9.84 7.54 -13.95
N ARG A 166 10.49 7.41 -12.79
CA ARG A 166 11.63 8.26 -12.40
C ARG A 166 12.77 8.16 -13.41
N THR A 167 13.16 6.93 -13.79
CA THR A 167 14.23 6.69 -14.76
C THR A 167 13.90 7.32 -16.12
N ARG A 168 12.65 7.20 -16.58
CA ARG A 168 12.20 7.85 -17.82
C ARG A 168 12.25 9.38 -17.75
N SER A 169 11.90 9.98 -16.61
CA SER A 169 12.02 11.45 -16.41
C SER A 169 13.47 11.91 -16.52
N LEU A 170 14.38 11.23 -15.82
CA LEU A 170 15.81 11.57 -15.82
C LEU A 170 16.44 11.45 -17.21
N LEU A 171 16.09 10.40 -17.96
CA LEU A 171 16.56 10.25 -19.34
C LEU A 171 16.02 11.35 -20.27
N ARG A 172 14.77 11.76 -20.08
CA ARG A 172 14.17 12.84 -20.86
C ARG A 172 14.87 14.18 -20.58
N GLU A 173 15.13 14.48 -19.32
CA GLU A 173 15.86 15.68 -18.89
C GLU A 173 17.29 15.71 -19.44
N ALA A 174 18.02 14.59 -19.36
CA ALA A 174 19.36 14.47 -19.92
C ALA A 174 19.38 14.70 -21.44
N ARG A 175 18.38 14.18 -22.16
CA ARG A 175 18.25 14.38 -23.61
C ARG A 175 17.97 15.84 -23.96
N SER A 176 17.10 16.53 -23.22
CA SER A 176 16.84 17.96 -23.47
C SER A 176 18.09 18.81 -23.22
N SER A 177 18.83 18.55 -22.14
CA SER A 177 20.06 19.28 -21.84
C SER A 177 21.15 19.06 -22.90
N ALA A 178 21.25 17.85 -23.46
CA ALA A 178 22.20 17.53 -24.51
C ALA A 178 21.88 18.20 -25.85
N HIS A 179 20.60 18.45 -26.17
CA HIS A 179 20.23 19.22 -27.36
C HIS A 179 20.54 20.71 -27.17
N ALA A 180 20.16 21.28 -26.02
CA ALA A 180 20.42 22.68 -25.72
C ALA A 180 21.92 23.06 -25.67
N ALA A 181 22.81 22.09 -25.43
CA ALA A 181 24.26 22.32 -25.43
C ALA A 181 24.90 22.25 -26.83
N ARG A 182 24.15 21.83 -27.87
CA ARG A 182 24.62 21.76 -29.26
C ARG A 182 24.21 22.98 -30.09
N ASP A 183 23.23 23.73 -29.61
CA ASP A 183 22.74 24.98 -30.18
C ASP A 183 23.52 26.17 -29.60
#